data_AF-A0A177P2X0-F1
#
_entry.id   AF-A0A177P2X0-F1
#
_cell.length_a   1.000
_cell.length_b   1.000
_cell.length_c   1.000
_cell.angle_alpha   90.00
_cell.angle_beta   90.00
_cell.angle_gamma   90.00
#
_symmetry.space_group_name_H-M   'P 1'
#
loop_
_entity.id
_entity.type
_entity.pdbx_description
1 polymer ?
#
loop_
_entity_poly.entity_id
_entity_poly.type
_entity_poly.pdbx_seq_one_letter_code
_entity_poly.pdbx_strand_id
1 'polypeptide(L)'
;MILPEELKAAFSKCAVDALATFPKTAGQCVALCAYISARLTEDSIANRVALGSLSCNGVKTFQYKKPISVAPSGSSVWDGHAWIEFPDGVIGEPSLFRTAKAFPKHSSLRQNLEAHGLIDRGAILISASDALKDYGLKYRQRTYLKEAAFVPLIHGLMAINELINHE
;
A
#
# COMPACT_ATOMS: atom_id res chain seq x y z
N MET A 1 6.18 -11.70 17.22
CA MET A 1 4.76 -12.07 17.26
C MET A 1 4.47 -12.91 16.02
N ILE A 2 3.86 -14.08 16.15
CA ILE A 2 3.53 -14.93 15.00
C ILE A 2 2.19 -14.42 14.45
N LEU A 3 2.17 -14.03 13.18
CA LEU A 3 0.95 -13.60 12.50
C LEU A 3 0.02 -14.80 12.30
N PRO A 4 -1.31 -14.66 12.49
CA PRO A 4 -2.24 -15.75 12.20
C PRO A 4 -2.09 -16.20 10.74
N GLU A 5 -1.92 -17.51 10.51
CA GLU A 5 -1.73 -18.06 9.17
C GLU A 5 -2.91 -17.77 8.24
N GLU A 6 -4.13 -17.73 8.79
CA GLU A 6 -5.35 -17.36 8.04
C GLU A 6 -5.28 -15.93 7.49
N LEU A 7 -4.84 -14.97 8.31
CA LEU A 7 -4.67 -13.57 7.89
C LEU A 7 -3.62 -13.47 6.78
N LYS A 8 -2.50 -14.19 6.95
CA LYS A 8 -1.41 -14.20 5.97
C LYS A 8 -1.87 -14.78 4.63
N ALA A 9 -2.61 -15.89 4.65
CA ALA A 9 -3.16 -16.53 3.46
C ALA A 9 -4.17 -15.61 2.75
N ALA A 10 -5.11 -15.02 3.49
CA ALA A 10 -6.14 -14.16 2.93
C ALA A 10 -5.56 -12.87 2.34
N PHE A 11 -4.66 -12.19 3.06
CA PHE A 11 -3.98 -11.01 2.55
C PHE A 11 -3.13 -11.35 1.31
N SER A 12 -2.35 -12.44 1.36
CA SER A 12 -1.53 -12.86 0.22
C SER A 12 -2.38 -13.14 -1.01
N LYS A 13 -3.50 -13.86 -0.86
CA LYS A 13 -4.45 -14.12 -1.95
C LYS A 13 -4.99 -12.81 -2.54
N CYS A 14 -5.56 -11.94 -1.70
CA CYS A 14 -6.14 -10.68 -2.17
C CYS A 14 -5.10 -9.79 -2.85
N ALA A 15 -3.89 -9.71 -2.30
CA ALA A 15 -2.85 -8.87 -2.83
C ALA A 15 -2.24 -9.42 -4.13
N VAL A 16 -2.01 -10.74 -4.24
CA VAL A 16 -1.54 -11.36 -5.49
C VAL A 16 -2.55 -11.14 -6.60
N ASP A 17 -3.83 -11.41 -6.34
CA ASP A 17 -4.91 -11.17 -7.30
C ASP A 17 -4.93 -9.69 -7.72
N ALA A 18 -4.95 -8.76 -6.77
CA ALA A 18 -4.99 -7.33 -7.06
C ALA A 18 -3.78 -6.86 -7.89
N LEU A 19 -2.59 -7.34 -7.56
CA LEU A 19 -1.34 -6.99 -8.25
C LEU A 19 -1.23 -7.61 -9.65
N ALA A 20 -1.97 -8.69 -9.91
CA ALA A 20 -2.11 -9.32 -11.22
C ALA A 20 -3.19 -8.62 -12.07
N THR A 21 -4.33 -8.28 -11.47
CA THR A 21 -5.42 -7.53 -12.11
C THR A 21 -5.00 -6.11 -12.46
N PHE A 22 -4.23 -5.45 -11.59
CA PHE A 22 -3.76 -4.08 -11.76
C PHE A 22 -2.24 -4.05 -11.87
N PRO A 23 -1.66 -4.23 -13.07
CA PRO A 23 -0.23 -4.12 -13.26
C PRO A 23 0.28 -2.67 -13.07
N LYS A 24 -0.57 -1.66 -13.31
CA LYS A 24 -0.21 -0.23 -13.20
C LYS A 24 -0.64 0.33 -11.85
N THR A 25 0.17 0.07 -10.83
CA THR A 25 -0.13 0.49 -9.43
C THR A 25 0.81 1.56 -8.88
N ALA A 26 1.83 1.98 -9.64
CA ALA A 26 2.73 3.05 -9.20
C ALA A 26 1.94 4.34 -8.94
N GLY A 27 2.05 4.88 -7.73
CA GLY A 27 1.28 6.06 -7.30
C GLY A 27 -0.21 5.79 -7.01
N GLN A 28 -0.67 4.54 -7.11
CA GLN A 28 -2.06 4.14 -6.86
C GLN A 28 -2.23 3.41 -5.51
N CYS A 29 -1.35 3.67 -4.53
CA CYS A 29 -1.35 2.95 -3.25
C CYS A 29 -2.68 3.02 -2.52
N VAL A 30 -3.37 4.17 -2.56
CA VAL A 30 -4.67 4.35 -1.90
C VAL A 30 -5.75 3.47 -2.54
N ALA A 31 -5.87 3.50 -3.87
CA ALA A 31 -6.88 2.72 -4.58
C ALA A 31 -6.60 1.21 -4.51
N LEU A 32 -5.33 0.81 -4.57
CA LEU A 32 -4.93 -0.58 -4.40
C LEU A 32 -5.25 -1.09 -2.98
N CYS A 33 -4.96 -0.29 -1.94
CA CYS A 33 -5.34 -0.64 -0.57
C CYS A 33 -6.86 -0.71 -0.41
N ALA A 34 -7.62 0.20 -1.02
CA ALA A 34 -9.08 0.16 -0.99
C ALA A 34 -9.64 -1.12 -1.66
N TYR A 35 -9.10 -1.52 -2.81
CA TYR A 35 -9.50 -2.76 -3.49
C TYR A 35 -9.25 -4.00 -2.64
N ILE A 36 -8.03 -4.13 -2.09
CA ILE A 36 -7.67 -5.28 -1.25
C ILE A 36 -8.50 -5.28 0.05
N SER A 37 -8.67 -4.11 0.68
CA SER A 37 -9.47 -3.93 1.89
C SER A 37 -10.93 -4.31 1.69
N ALA A 38 -11.54 -3.92 0.57
CA ALA A 38 -12.92 -4.31 0.24
C ALA A 38 -13.09 -5.84 0.21
N ARG A 39 -12.17 -6.55 -0.46
CA ARG A 39 -12.20 -8.02 -0.54
C ARG A 39 -11.96 -8.69 0.81
N LEU A 40 -11.03 -8.16 1.62
CA LEU A 40 -10.81 -8.65 2.98
C LEU A 40 -12.05 -8.47 3.86
N THR A 41 -12.78 -7.35 3.69
CA THR A 41 -14.02 -7.10 4.41
C THR A 41 -15.14 -8.05 3.99
N GLU A 42 -15.25 -8.40 2.69
CA GLU A 42 -16.17 -9.44 2.20
C GLU A 42 -15.87 -10.80 2.87
N ASP A 43 -14.59 -11.12 3.07
CA ASP A 43 -14.12 -12.31 3.80
C ASP A 43 -14.21 -12.16 5.34
N SER A 44 -14.87 -11.11 5.85
CA SER A 44 -15.03 -10.82 7.30
C SER A 44 -13.72 -10.63 8.07
N ILE A 45 -12.65 -10.21 7.40
CA ILE A 45 -11.35 -9.93 8.01
C ILE A 45 -11.28 -8.47 8.42
N ALA A 46 -11.16 -8.23 9.73
CA ALA A 46 -11.04 -6.89 10.30
C ALA A 46 -9.79 -6.18 9.78
N ASN A 47 -9.97 -5.05 9.10
CA ASN A 47 -8.89 -4.28 8.51
C ASN A 47 -9.27 -2.79 8.37
N ARG A 48 -8.27 -1.92 8.20
CA ARG A 48 -8.48 -0.49 7.91
C ARG A 48 -7.43 0.02 6.93
N VAL A 49 -7.82 0.84 5.96
CA VAL A 49 -6.86 1.52 5.09
C VAL A 49 -6.35 2.77 5.79
N ALA A 50 -5.09 2.74 6.22
CA ALA A 50 -4.40 3.85 6.84
C ALA A 50 -3.79 4.77 5.79
N LEU A 51 -3.92 6.08 6.02
CA LEU A 51 -3.31 7.13 5.21
C LEU A 51 -2.34 7.92 6.08
N GLY A 52 -1.11 8.11 5.61
CA GLY A 52 -0.13 8.83 6.40
C GLY A 52 1.24 9.04 5.76
N SER A 53 2.23 9.22 6.62
CA SER A 53 3.63 9.42 6.23
C SER A 53 4.42 8.13 6.42
N LEU A 54 5.44 7.93 5.59
CA LEU A 54 6.39 6.84 5.71
C LEU A 54 7.82 7.41 5.62
N SER A 55 8.67 7.02 6.55
CA SER A 55 10.11 7.29 6.50
C SER A 55 10.89 5.98 6.55
N CYS A 56 12.04 5.96 5.88
CA CYS A 56 12.97 4.85 5.87
C CYS A 56 14.30 5.32 6.50
N ASN A 57 14.78 4.64 7.54
CA ASN A 57 16.03 4.98 8.23
C ASN A 57 16.13 6.47 8.63
N GLY A 58 15.01 7.04 9.12
CA GLY A 58 14.91 8.45 9.50
C GLY A 58 14.72 9.44 8.33
N VAL A 59 14.88 9.01 7.09
CA VAL A 59 14.67 9.84 5.89
C VAL A 59 13.21 9.81 5.48
N LYS A 60 12.59 10.98 5.32
CA LYS A 60 11.18 11.09 4.90
C LYS A 60 11.04 10.65 3.45
N THR A 61 10.25 9.59 3.22
CA THR A 61 10.01 9.04 1.89
C THR A 61 8.67 9.51 1.33
N PHE A 62 7.62 9.42 2.15
CA PHE A 62 6.27 9.91 1.83
C PHE A 62 5.81 10.83 2.96
N GLN A 63 5.27 11.99 2.58
CA GLN A 63 4.84 13.04 3.50
C GLN A 63 3.36 13.37 3.26
N TYR A 64 2.48 12.84 4.11
CA TYR A 64 1.11 13.34 4.21
C TYR A 64 1.10 14.83 4.59
N LYS A 65 0.86 15.69 3.61
CA LYS A 65 0.70 17.14 3.80
C LYS A 65 -0.77 17.58 3.80
N LYS A 66 -1.61 16.89 3.03
CA LYS A 66 -3.03 17.20 2.84
C LYS A 66 -3.86 15.93 2.65
N PRO A 67 -5.17 15.99 2.96
CA PRO A 67 -6.10 14.92 2.61
C PRO A 67 -6.05 14.59 1.11
N ILE A 68 -6.27 13.31 0.80
CA ILE A 68 -6.43 12.89 -0.58
C ILE A 68 -7.73 13.48 -1.14
N SER A 69 -7.66 13.99 -2.37
CA SER A 69 -8.86 14.35 -3.13
C SER A 69 -9.41 13.06 -3.76
N VAL A 70 -10.67 12.73 -3.49
CA VAL A 70 -11.35 11.57 -4.09
C VAL A 70 -11.98 11.94 -5.44
N ALA A 71 -11.67 13.13 -5.98
CA ALA A 71 -12.23 13.59 -7.25
C ALA A 71 -11.68 12.78 -8.45
N PRO A 72 -12.47 12.53 -9.51
CA PRO A 72 -12.09 11.67 -10.64
C PRO A 72 -11.02 12.29 -11.57
N SER A 73 -10.62 13.54 -11.32
CA SER A 73 -9.73 14.27 -12.22
C SER A 73 -8.27 13.98 -11.87
N GLY A 74 -7.67 13.06 -12.63
CA GLY A 74 -6.25 13.05 -13.02
C GLY A 74 -5.22 13.05 -11.89
N SER A 75 -4.49 11.92 -11.76
CA SER A 75 -3.19 11.76 -11.08
C SER A 75 -2.78 12.90 -10.13
N SER A 76 -3.57 13.19 -9.10
CA SER A 76 -3.12 14.14 -8.09
C SER A 76 -2.02 13.42 -7.34
N VAL A 77 -0.77 13.81 -7.58
CA VAL A 77 0.39 13.28 -6.86
C VAL A 77 0.14 13.57 -5.38
N TRP A 78 -0.34 12.55 -4.68
CA TRP A 78 -0.55 12.62 -3.26
C TRP A 78 0.77 12.26 -2.60
N ASP A 79 1.33 13.22 -1.88
CA ASP A 79 2.65 13.07 -1.25
C ASP A 79 2.68 12.02 -0.13
N GLY A 80 1.53 11.49 0.29
CA GLY A 80 1.40 10.49 1.35
C GLY A 80 1.62 9.05 0.89
N HIS A 81 1.45 8.12 1.82
CA HIS A 81 1.44 6.69 1.57
C HIS A 81 0.22 6.03 2.21
N ALA A 82 -0.23 4.94 1.61
CA ALA A 82 -1.33 4.14 2.11
C ALA A 82 -0.90 2.69 2.31
N TRP A 83 -1.39 2.11 3.40
CA TRP A 83 -1.19 0.72 3.77
C TRP A 83 -2.46 0.19 4.44
N ILE A 84 -2.52 -1.11 4.66
CA ILE A 84 -3.62 -1.76 5.38
C ILE A 84 -3.15 -2.05 6.80
N GLU A 85 -3.92 -1.63 7.79
CA GLU A 85 -3.72 -1.99 9.19
C GLU A 85 -4.70 -3.10 9.58
N PHE A 86 -4.17 -4.10 10.27
CA PHE A 86 -4.90 -5.18 10.90
C PHE A 86 -4.79 -5.03 12.43
N PRO A 87 -5.59 -5.78 13.21
CA PRO A 87 -5.44 -5.84 14.66
C PRO A 87 -3.99 -6.13 15.09
N ASP A 88 -3.67 -5.76 16.33
CA ASP A 88 -2.37 -6.02 16.96
C ASP A 88 -1.15 -5.38 16.25
N GLY A 89 -1.38 -4.28 15.52
CA GLY A 89 -0.31 -3.49 14.91
C GLY A 89 0.33 -4.16 13.70
N VAL A 90 -0.41 -5.00 12.99
CA VAL A 90 0.04 -5.67 11.77
C VAL A 90 -0.25 -4.78 10.56
N ILE A 91 0.71 -4.69 9.65
CA ILE A 91 0.70 -3.87 8.43
C ILE A 91 0.72 -4.79 7.22
N GLY A 92 -0.29 -4.64 6.36
CA GLY A 92 -0.29 -5.13 4.99
C GLY A 92 0.20 -4.06 4.03
N GLU A 93 1.31 -4.31 3.37
CA GLU A 93 1.93 -3.38 2.43
C GLU A 93 1.91 -3.96 1.00
N PRO A 94 0.94 -3.55 0.17
CA PRO A 94 0.79 -4.09 -1.17
C PRO A 94 1.63 -3.36 -2.23
N SER A 95 2.08 -2.13 -1.96
CA SER A 95 2.50 -1.20 -3.02
C SER A 95 3.93 -0.67 -2.89
N LEU A 96 4.51 -0.72 -1.69
CA LEU A 96 5.78 -0.07 -1.38
C LEU A 96 6.93 -0.56 -2.27
N PHE A 97 7.06 -1.86 -2.52
CA PHE A 97 8.20 -2.40 -3.29
C PHE A 97 8.15 -2.02 -4.77
N ARG A 98 6.97 -2.12 -5.39
CA ARG A 98 6.75 -1.66 -6.77
C ARG A 98 7.02 -0.15 -6.88
N THR A 99 6.58 0.62 -5.89
CA THR A 99 6.80 2.07 -5.85
C THR A 99 8.28 2.42 -5.66
N ALA A 100 8.99 1.70 -4.78
CA ALA A 100 10.42 1.89 -4.55
C ALA A 100 11.26 1.61 -5.81
N LYS A 101 10.84 0.67 -6.67
CA LYS A 101 11.52 0.40 -7.94
C LYS A 101 11.49 1.59 -8.90
N ALA A 102 10.43 2.40 -8.85
CA ALA A 102 10.31 3.63 -9.63
C ALA A 102 11.13 4.79 -9.05
N PHE A 103 11.64 4.68 -7.81
CA PHE A 103 12.47 5.72 -7.21
C PHE A 103 13.90 5.67 -7.77
N PRO A 104 14.63 6.80 -7.73
CA PRO A 104 16.04 6.83 -8.09
C PRO A 104 16.85 5.78 -7.30
N LYS A 105 17.84 5.16 -7.95
CA LYS A 105 18.74 4.15 -7.35
C LYS A 105 19.43 4.61 -6.07
N HIS A 106 19.63 5.92 -5.92
CA HIS A 106 20.26 6.54 -4.75
C HIS A 106 19.26 6.89 -3.63
N SER A 107 17.96 6.60 -3.79
CA SER A 107 16.98 6.89 -2.75
C SER A 107 17.14 5.95 -1.56
N SER A 108 17.03 6.49 -0.35
CA SER A 108 17.17 5.72 0.90
C SER A 108 16.19 4.54 0.96
N LEU A 109 14.94 4.74 0.51
CA LEU A 109 13.95 3.67 0.46
C LEU A 109 14.39 2.54 -0.48
N ARG A 110 14.76 2.86 -1.73
CA ARG A 110 15.12 1.84 -2.71
C ARG A 110 16.33 1.04 -2.26
N GLN A 111 17.41 1.70 -1.85
CA GLN A 111 18.63 1.03 -1.40
C GLN A 111 18.35 0.10 -0.20
N ASN A 112 17.55 0.57 0.75
CA ASN A 112 17.20 -0.23 1.92
C ASN A 112 16.39 -1.47 1.54
N LEU A 113 15.40 -1.34 0.66
CA LEU A 113 14.60 -2.48 0.21
C LEU A 113 15.40 -3.43 -0.70
N GLU A 114 16.32 -2.92 -1.53
CA GLU A 114 17.27 -3.73 -2.32
C GLU A 114 18.17 -4.55 -1.39
N ALA A 115 18.74 -3.92 -0.35
CA ALA A 115 19.64 -4.57 0.61
C ALA A 115 18.97 -5.71 1.40
N HIS A 116 17.65 -5.63 1.61
CA HIS A 116 16.87 -6.67 2.29
C HIS A 116 16.25 -7.69 1.32
N GLY A 117 16.55 -7.62 0.02
CA GLY A 117 15.97 -8.51 -1.00
C GLY A 117 14.45 -8.41 -1.09
N LEU A 118 13.90 -7.22 -0.80
CA LEU A 118 12.47 -6.94 -0.80
C LEU A 118 12.02 -6.29 -2.11
N ILE A 119 12.95 -5.75 -2.90
CA ILE A 119 12.66 -5.28 -4.25
C ILE A 119 12.27 -6.48 -5.11
N ASP A 120 11.17 -6.32 -5.85
CA ASP A 120 10.47 -7.37 -6.59
C ASP A 120 9.70 -8.40 -5.74
N ARG A 121 9.67 -8.26 -4.41
CA ARG A 121 8.63 -8.94 -3.63
C ARG A 121 7.28 -8.29 -3.91
N GLY A 122 6.24 -9.14 -3.94
CA GLY A 122 4.85 -8.70 -4.00
C GLY A 122 4.44 -8.01 -2.70
N ALA A 123 3.20 -8.19 -2.25
CA ALA A 123 2.79 -7.63 -0.98
C ALA A 123 3.48 -8.29 0.22
N ILE A 124 3.68 -7.55 1.31
CA ILE A 124 4.14 -8.11 2.58
C ILE A 124 3.12 -7.90 3.69
N LEU A 125 3.14 -8.80 4.66
CA LEU A 125 2.47 -8.66 5.94
C LEU A 125 3.54 -8.64 7.03
N ILE A 126 3.57 -7.59 7.84
CA ILE A 126 4.61 -7.38 8.85
C ILE A 126 4.06 -6.67 10.08
N SER A 127 4.61 -6.94 11.27
CA SER A 127 4.27 -6.12 12.45
C SER A 127 4.91 -4.72 12.34
N ALA A 128 4.25 -3.69 12.85
CA ALA A 128 4.80 -2.33 12.84
C ALA A 128 6.14 -2.22 13.58
N SER A 129 6.36 -3.05 14.61
CA SER A 129 7.64 -3.13 15.32
C SER A 129 8.74 -3.72 14.45
N ASP A 130 8.46 -4.82 13.74
CA ASP A 130 9.46 -5.49 12.90
C ASP A 130 9.75 -4.63 11.66
N ALA A 131 8.73 -3.95 11.10
CA ALA A 131 8.93 -3.00 10.01
C ALA A 131 9.94 -1.91 10.38
N LEU A 132 9.85 -1.38 11.61
CA LEU A 132 10.79 -0.39 12.11
C LEU A 132 12.16 -1.01 12.42
N LYS A 133 12.19 -2.13 13.14
CA LYS A 133 13.43 -2.74 13.66
C LYS A 133 14.26 -3.36 12.55
N ASP A 134 13.63 -4.12 11.67
CA ASP A 134 14.31 -4.97 10.70
C ASP A 134 14.48 -4.27 9.36
N TYR A 135 13.59 -3.31 9.02
CA TYR A 135 13.63 -2.61 7.73
C TYR A 135 13.74 -1.09 7.86
N GLY A 136 13.80 -0.53 9.07
CA GLY A 136 13.87 0.92 9.25
C GLY A 136 12.65 1.69 8.75
N LEU A 137 11.54 0.99 8.47
CA LEU A 137 10.30 1.56 7.95
C LEU A 137 9.45 2.06 9.11
N LYS A 138 9.25 3.37 9.17
CA LYS A 138 8.40 4.02 10.17
C LYS A 138 7.15 4.57 9.53
N TYR A 139 6.04 3.89 9.79
CA TYR A 139 4.70 4.31 9.39
C TYR A 139 4.13 5.29 10.42
N ARG A 140 3.60 6.41 9.95
CA ARG A 140 2.91 7.39 10.79
C ARG A 140 1.53 7.65 10.24
N GLN A 141 0.56 6.92 10.79
CA GLN A 141 -0.87 7.09 10.51
C GLN A 141 -1.32 8.53 10.82
N ARG A 142 -2.17 9.08 9.94
CA ARG A 142 -2.79 10.41 10.10
C ARG A 142 -4.30 10.34 10.10
N THR A 143 -4.86 9.55 9.18
CA THR A 143 -6.30 9.29 9.11
C THR A 143 -6.53 7.90 8.55
N TYR A 144 -7.75 7.40 8.71
CA TYR A 144 -8.23 6.23 7.97
C TYR A 144 -9.04 6.69 6.76
N LEU A 145 -8.92 5.94 5.66
CA LEU A 145 -9.81 6.09 4.52
C LEU A 145 -11.19 5.58 4.92
N LYS A 146 -12.24 6.35 4.61
CA LYS A 146 -13.62 5.92 4.85
C LYS A 146 -14.03 4.91 3.78
N GLU A 147 -14.75 3.86 4.17
CA GLU A 147 -15.23 2.82 3.24
C GLU A 147 -16.08 3.40 2.10
N ALA A 148 -16.84 4.47 2.34
CA ALA A 148 -17.60 5.18 1.30
C ALA A 148 -16.72 5.69 0.13
N ALA A 149 -15.41 5.83 0.34
CA ALA A 149 -14.46 6.20 -0.70
C ALA A 149 -13.92 5.01 -1.50
N PHE A 150 -14.17 3.75 -1.09
CA PHE A 150 -13.58 2.58 -1.73
C PHE A 150 -14.07 2.41 -3.17
N VAL A 151 -15.39 2.38 -3.37
CA VAL A 151 -16.00 2.21 -4.70
C VAL A 151 -15.47 3.21 -5.74
N PRO A 152 -15.49 4.55 -5.50
CA PRO A 152 -14.98 5.49 -6.50
C PRO A 152 -13.47 5.34 -6.76
N LEU A 153 -12.67 4.99 -5.74
CA LEU A 153 -11.24 4.73 -5.92
C LEU A 153 -10.97 3.47 -6.74
N ILE A 154 -11.73 2.40 -6.50
CA ILE A 154 -11.62 1.13 -7.23
C ILE A 154 -12.01 1.35 -8.70
N HIS A 155 -13.10 2.06 -8.98
CA HIS A 155 -13.46 2.40 -10.37
C HIS A 155 -12.37 3.22 -11.06
N GLY A 156 -11.76 4.18 -10.36
CA GLY A 156 -10.61 4.92 -10.89
C GLY A 156 -9.41 4.03 -11.21
N LEU A 157 -9.10 3.06 -10.34
CA LEU A 157 -8.03 2.09 -10.55
C LEU A 157 -8.30 1.21 -11.78
N MET A 158 -9.55 0.75 -11.94
CA MET A 158 -9.98 -0.03 -13.10
C MET A 158 -9.81 0.78 -14.39
N ALA A 159 -10.32 2.02 -14.43
CA ALA A 159 -10.20 2.89 -15.59
C ALA A 159 -8.74 3.12 -16.01
N ILE A 160 -7.83 3.36 -15.06
CA ILE A 160 -6.39 3.53 -15.33
C ILE A 160 -5.77 2.27 -15.97
N ASN A 161 -6.22 1.08 -15.56
CA ASN A 161 -5.70 -0.19 -16.06
C ASN A 161 -6.41 -0.66 -17.35
N GLU A 162 -7.60 -0.15 -17.66
CA GLU A 162 -8.33 -0.40 -18.92
C GLU A 162 -7.87 0.52 -20.07
N LEU A 163 -7.60 1.80 -19.79
CA LEU A 163 -7.28 2.84 -20.78
C LEU A 163 -6.05 2.58 -21.66
N ILE A 164 -5.25 1.55 -21.37
CA ILE A 164 -3.99 1.26 -22.08
C ILE A 164 -3.97 -0.17 -22.65
N ASN A 165 -5.05 -0.94 -22.54
CA ASN A 165 -5.19 -2.20 -23.30
C ASN A 165 -5.61 -1.94 -24.77
N HIS A 166 -5.68 -0.67 -25.17
CA HIS A 166 -6.05 -0.19 -26.51
C HIS A 166 -4.96 0.68 -27.18
N GLU A 167 -3.75 0.74 -26.61
CA GLU A 167 -2.54 1.29 -27.27
C GLU A 167 -1.57 0.17 -27.65
#